data_AF-A0A7R9EKC5-F1
#
_entry.id   AF-A0A7R9EKC5-F1
#
_cell.length_a   1.000
_cell.length_b   1.000
_cell.length_c   1.000
_cell.angle_alpha   90.00
_cell.angle_beta   90.00
_cell.angle_gamma   90.00
#
_symmetry.space_group_name_H-M   'P 1'
#
loop_
_entity.id
_entity.type
_entity.pdbx_description
1 polymer ?
#
loop_
_entity_poly.entity_id
_entity_poly.type
_entity_poly.pdbx_seq_one_letter_code
_entity_poly.pdbx_strand_id
1 'polypeptide(L)'
;MYPIEIDSYKNLTNMRRPFSYCTAAKSEPGVVKKAVEDAIDAGYRHIDGAHVYGNEKEVGAGIRNKIAEGIVKREDLFITSKNTLADLGLDYLDLYLIHWPFAFSDNDGLFPTKDGKADVIDVDVTETWKGMEECVKLGLAKSIGISNFNSEQIKKVVTSATIKPVTNQVECHPYLNQKQLRELCKQHNIIITAYSPLGNPGSKFNAPGTPNILQDSKLKELAKKHGKSVAQIILRYLIDIGTVPIPKSVTKTRIEENINVFDFKLSPEELAYVDSIDRKLRTCAFDTIKRINVNTYELGDDTVRNEVDSGAQISIMWPKRVESMKMSKLRFEISSLSGRKAR
;
A
#
# COMPACT_ATOMS: atom_id res chain seq x y z
N MET A 1 -5.98 30.80 -15.76
CA MET A 1 -6.47 29.45 -15.38
C MET A 1 -5.71 28.47 -16.26
N TYR A 2 -4.54 28.02 -15.80
CA TYR A 2 -3.71 27.09 -16.57
C TYR A 2 -4.28 25.67 -16.37
N PRO A 3 -4.42 24.87 -17.43
CA PRO A 3 -4.76 23.46 -17.26
C PRO A 3 -3.60 22.80 -16.51
N ILE A 4 -3.88 22.31 -15.31
CA ILE A 4 -2.93 21.46 -14.59
C ILE A 4 -2.95 20.14 -15.36
N GLU A 5 -2.04 19.96 -16.31
CA GLU A 5 -1.66 18.63 -16.78
C GLU A 5 -1.02 17.92 -15.59
N ILE A 6 -1.87 17.28 -14.78
CA ILE A 6 -1.43 16.36 -13.73
C ILE A 6 -0.90 15.13 -14.47
N ASP A 7 0.37 15.17 -14.85
CA ASP A 7 1.06 13.99 -15.34
C ASP A 7 1.49 13.11 -14.16
N SER A 8 0.50 12.67 -13.39
CA SER A 8 0.69 11.87 -12.17
C SER A 8 1.21 10.46 -12.49
N TYR A 9 0.99 9.98 -13.72
CA TYR A 9 1.65 8.80 -14.24
C TYR A 9 3.16 9.03 -14.41
N LYS A 10 3.58 10.18 -14.95
CA LYS A 10 5.00 10.57 -14.99
C LYS A 10 5.61 10.70 -13.60
N ASN A 11 4.90 11.07 -12.54
CA ASN A 11 5.55 11.21 -11.21
C ASN A 11 5.89 9.86 -10.54
N LEU A 12 5.08 8.81 -10.74
CA LEU A 12 5.42 7.46 -10.27
C LEU A 12 6.35 6.71 -11.23
N THR A 13 6.29 6.97 -12.54
CA THR A 13 7.16 6.34 -13.54
C THR A 13 8.49 7.06 -13.79
N ASN A 14 8.59 8.38 -13.58
CA ASN A 14 9.83 9.16 -13.61
C ASN A 14 10.57 9.16 -12.27
N MET A 15 10.10 8.39 -11.28
CA MET A 15 11.00 8.01 -10.19
C MET A 15 12.21 7.36 -10.83
N ARG A 16 13.38 7.99 -10.68
CA ARG A 16 14.66 7.51 -11.21
C ARG A 16 14.94 6.06 -10.81
N ARG A 17 14.27 5.57 -9.75
CA ARG A 17 14.22 4.19 -9.27
C ARG A 17 12.79 3.85 -8.82
N PRO A 18 12.07 2.92 -9.49
CA PRO A 18 10.74 2.45 -9.07
C PRO A 18 10.85 1.53 -7.85
N PHE A 19 11.20 2.09 -6.69
CA PHE A 19 11.48 1.34 -5.47
C PHE A 19 11.20 2.19 -4.23
N SER A 20 10.51 1.61 -3.25
CA SER A 20 10.09 2.35 -2.06
C SER A 20 10.44 1.63 -0.77
N TYR A 21 10.60 2.39 0.29
CA TYR A 21 10.77 1.89 1.64
C TYR A 21 9.41 1.82 2.35
N CYS A 22 8.99 0.65 2.82
CA CYS A 22 7.74 0.49 3.56
C CYS A 22 7.94 0.61 5.08
N THR A 23 7.14 1.47 5.71
CA THR A 23 7.21 1.75 7.16
C THR A 23 6.31 0.84 8.01
N ALA A 24 5.68 -0.18 7.43
CA ALA A 24 4.76 -1.11 8.11
C ALA A 24 5.47 -2.02 9.15
N ALA A 25 6.00 -1.42 10.20
CA ALA A 25 6.76 -2.05 11.25
C ALA A 25 6.08 -1.81 12.60
N LYS A 26 5.69 -2.90 13.27
CA LYS A 26 5.48 -2.90 14.72
C LYS A 26 6.84 -3.03 15.37
N SER A 27 7.26 -2.00 16.10
CA SER A 27 8.59 -1.94 16.71
C SER A 27 8.54 -1.06 17.96
N GLU A 28 9.55 -1.18 18.80
CA GLU A 28 9.71 -0.31 19.96
C GLU A 28 9.83 1.17 19.54
N PRO A 29 9.47 2.12 20.42
CA PRO A 29 9.56 3.55 20.14
C PRO A 29 10.96 3.95 19.63
N GLY A 30 10.99 4.75 18.57
CA GLY A 30 12.20 5.29 17.94
C GLY A 30 12.83 4.38 16.88
N VAL A 31 12.44 3.10 16.79
CA VAL A 31 12.98 2.17 15.80
C VAL A 31 12.51 2.54 14.39
N VAL A 32 11.25 2.97 14.21
CA VAL A 32 10.73 3.36 12.90
C VAL A 32 11.39 4.65 12.43
N LYS A 33 11.55 5.62 13.33
CA LYS A 33 12.29 6.85 13.05
C LYS A 33 13.69 6.54 12.51
N LYS A 34 14.47 5.72 13.23
CA LYS A 34 15.83 5.37 12.83
C LYS A 34 15.87 4.63 11.50
N ALA A 35 14.94 3.72 11.27
CA ALA A 35 14.88 2.97 10.02
C ALA A 35 14.52 3.86 8.81
N VAL A 36 13.69 4.90 9.00
CA VAL A 36 13.43 5.92 7.96
C VAL A 36 14.69 6.73 7.66
N GLU A 37 15.43 7.15 8.70
CA GLU A 37 16.71 7.84 8.54
C GLU A 37 17.73 6.97 7.76
N ASP A 38 17.88 5.70 8.15
CA ASP A 38 18.78 4.76 7.48
C ASP A 38 18.36 4.50 6.03
N ALA A 39 17.05 4.46 5.73
CA ALA A 39 16.56 4.34 4.36
C ALA A 39 16.92 5.57 3.51
N ILE A 40 16.74 6.79 4.04
CA ILE A 40 17.11 8.01 3.31
C ILE A 40 18.62 8.05 3.04
N ASP A 41 19.43 7.69 4.04
CA ASP A 41 20.90 7.60 3.92
C ASP A 41 21.34 6.55 2.89
N ALA A 42 20.65 5.40 2.84
CA ALA A 42 20.90 4.35 1.84
C ALA A 42 20.47 4.75 0.40
N GLY A 43 19.78 5.88 0.23
CA GLY A 43 19.39 6.41 -1.07
C GLY A 43 17.92 6.18 -1.45
N TYR A 44 17.07 5.72 -0.53
CA TYR A 44 15.63 5.69 -0.78
C TYR A 44 15.09 7.11 -0.89
N ARG A 45 14.19 7.32 -1.84
CA ARG A 45 13.47 8.59 -2.03
C ARG A 45 11.97 8.43 -1.98
N HIS A 46 11.45 7.22 -2.09
CA HIS A 46 10.04 6.92 -1.88
C HIS A 46 9.84 6.23 -0.53
N ILE A 47 9.02 6.82 0.34
CA ILE A 47 8.63 6.28 1.65
C ILE A 47 7.12 5.99 1.63
N ASP A 48 6.75 4.73 1.88
CA ASP A 48 5.37 4.27 1.99
C ASP A 48 4.95 4.10 3.45
N GLY A 49 3.98 4.91 3.88
CA GLY A 49 3.36 4.82 5.19
C GLY A 49 1.84 4.59 5.13
N ALA A 50 1.26 4.45 6.31
CA ALA A 50 -0.19 4.43 6.51
C ALA A 50 -0.52 4.76 7.96
N HIS A 51 -1.63 5.45 8.18
CA HIS A 51 -2.14 5.78 9.51
C HIS A 51 -2.35 4.55 10.41
N VAL A 52 -2.84 3.45 9.84
CA VAL A 52 -3.11 2.20 10.58
C VAL A 52 -1.85 1.57 11.18
N TYR A 53 -0.65 1.98 10.75
CA TYR A 53 0.61 1.50 11.33
C TYR A 53 0.91 2.16 12.68
N GLY A 54 0.22 3.27 13.02
CA GLY A 54 0.38 3.95 14.30
C GLY A 54 1.75 4.60 14.51
N ASN A 55 2.51 4.82 13.44
CA ASN A 55 3.91 5.26 13.50
C ASN A 55 4.22 6.52 12.67
N GLU A 56 3.20 7.21 12.14
CA GLU A 56 3.38 8.38 11.27
C GLU A 56 4.18 9.51 11.93
N LYS A 57 4.06 9.69 13.26
CA LYS A 57 4.87 10.66 14.02
C LYS A 57 6.37 10.37 13.95
N GLU A 58 6.76 9.10 14.04
CA GLU A 58 8.16 8.69 13.92
C GLU A 58 8.66 8.82 12.48
N VAL A 59 7.83 8.44 11.51
CA VAL A 59 8.15 8.59 10.08
C VAL A 59 8.39 10.06 9.75
N GLY A 60 7.49 10.94 10.15
CA GLY A 60 7.62 12.38 9.98
C GLY A 60 8.85 12.96 10.67
N ALA A 61 9.17 12.49 11.89
CA ALA A 61 10.38 12.90 12.59
C ALA A 61 11.66 12.49 11.85
N GLY A 62 11.74 11.26 11.33
CA GLY A 62 12.89 10.78 10.55
C GLY A 62 13.09 11.59 9.26
N ILE A 63 12.00 11.89 8.54
CA ILE A 63 12.03 12.73 7.34
C ILE A 63 12.54 14.14 7.66
N ARG A 64 11.94 14.81 8.65
CA ARG A 64 12.33 16.19 9.02
C ARG A 64 13.77 16.26 9.52
N ASN A 65 14.24 15.24 10.25
CA ASN A 65 15.63 15.14 10.67
C ASN A 65 16.58 15.15 9.46
N LYS A 66 16.32 14.31 8.46
CA LYS A 66 17.17 14.24 7.25
C LYS A 66 17.12 15.50 6.38
N ILE A 67 15.99 16.21 6.43
CA ILE A 67 15.89 17.54 5.82
C ILE A 67 16.72 18.56 6.59
N ALA A 68 16.63 18.59 7.93
CA ALA A 68 17.39 19.51 8.76
C ALA A 68 18.91 19.27 8.71
N GLU A 69 19.34 18.01 8.55
CA GLU A 69 20.74 17.63 8.30
C GLU A 69 21.24 18.03 6.89
N GLY A 70 20.34 18.43 5.98
CA GLY A 70 20.69 18.79 4.61
C GLY A 70 20.96 17.59 3.68
N ILE A 71 20.60 16.38 4.09
CA ILE A 71 20.80 15.15 3.29
C ILE A 71 19.84 15.09 2.09
N VAL A 72 18.61 15.59 2.29
CA VAL A 72 17.55 15.67 1.26
C VAL A 72 16.72 16.93 1.47
N LYS A 73 16.04 17.39 0.43
CA LYS A 73 14.95 18.37 0.53
C LYS A 73 13.59 17.67 0.49
N ARG A 74 12.51 18.39 0.84
CA ARG A 74 11.16 17.81 0.78
C ARG A 74 10.80 17.39 -0.64
N GLU A 75 11.17 18.17 -1.64
CA GLU A 75 10.94 17.88 -3.06
C GLU A 75 11.77 16.71 -3.61
N ASP A 76 12.81 16.26 -2.90
CA ASP A 76 13.58 15.07 -3.26
C ASP A 76 12.86 13.78 -2.84
N LEU A 77 11.84 13.88 -1.98
CA LEU A 77 11.14 12.74 -1.40
C LEU A 77 9.74 12.59 -2.02
N PHE A 78 9.37 11.33 -2.25
CA PHE A 78 8.03 10.90 -2.60
C PHE A 78 7.40 10.21 -1.37
N ILE A 79 6.43 10.84 -0.73
CA ILE A 79 5.79 10.34 0.49
C ILE A 79 4.38 9.84 0.16
N THR A 80 4.14 8.56 0.42
CA THR A 80 2.81 7.94 0.37
C THR A 80 2.22 7.81 1.77
N SER A 81 0.95 8.19 1.95
CA SER A 81 0.16 7.82 3.14
C SER A 81 -1.29 7.47 2.77
N LYS A 82 -2.03 7.01 3.78
CA LYS A 82 -3.40 6.47 3.72
C LYS A 82 -4.31 7.03 4.82
N ASN A 83 -3.92 8.11 5.54
CA ASN A 83 -4.91 8.97 6.24
C ASN A 83 -4.41 10.38 6.65
N THR A 84 -3.13 10.62 7.05
CA THR A 84 -2.83 11.91 7.74
C THR A 84 -1.55 12.64 7.31
N LEU A 85 -1.67 13.96 7.15
CA LEU A 85 -0.55 14.92 7.02
C LEU A 85 -0.04 15.41 8.38
N ALA A 86 -0.94 15.55 9.36
CA ALA A 86 -0.66 16.17 10.64
C ALA A 86 0.36 15.37 11.46
N ASP A 87 0.21 14.04 11.56
CA ASP A 87 1.15 13.21 12.31
C ASP A 87 2.51 13.13 11.60
N LEU A 88 2.52 13.15 10.27
CA LEU A 88 3.75 13.26 9.49
C LEU A 88 4.41 14.64 9.62
N GLY A 89 3.67 15.67 10.04
CA GLY A 89 4.13 17.07 10.07
C GLY A 89 4.61 17.56 8.72
N LEU A 90 3.81 17.29 7.67
CA LEU A 90 4.06 17.67 6.28
C LEU A 90 2.91 18.52 5.74
N ASP A 91 3.19 19.39 4.78
CA ASP A 91 2.16 20.23 4.14
C ASP A 91 1.40 19.52 3.02
N TYR A 92 2.02 18.50 2.40
CA TYR A 92 1.42 17.71 1.32
C TYR A 92 1.99 16.29 1.24
N LEU A 93 1.20 15.38 0.67
CA LEU A 93 1.60 14.03 0.27
C LEU A 93 1.90 14.00 -1.23
N ASP A 94 2.88 13.20 -1.64
CA ASP A 94 3.10 12.95 -3.07
C ASP A 94 2.04 11.97 -3.60
N LEU A 95 1.60 11.03 -2.75
CA LEU A 95 0.57 10.07 -3.06
C LEU A 95 -0.34 9.80 -1.85
N TYR A 96 -1.65 9.90 -2.08
CA TYR A 96 -2.67 9.56 -1.10
C TYR A 96 -3.51 8.37 -1.58
N LEU A 97 -3.65 7.32 -0.76
CA LEU A 97 -4.34 6.10 -1.17
C LEU A 97 -5.58 5.82 -0.32
N ILE A 98 -6.66 5.38 -0.97
CA ILE A 98 -7.70 4.61 -0.27
C ILE A 98 -7.09 3.28 0.13
N HIS A 99 -7.00 2.98 1.42
CA HIS A 99 -6.31 1.80 1.93
C HIS A 99 -7.04 0.49 1.59
N TRP A 100 -8.37 0.48 1.69
CA TRP A 100 -9.21 -0.69 1.46
C TRP A 100 -10.50 -0.29 0.74
N PRO A 101 -11.10 -1.17 -0.06
CA PRO A 101 -12.32 -0.87 -0.82
C PRO A 101 -13.62 -1.01 -0.01
N PHE A 102 -13.54 -0.94 1.32
CA PHE A 102 -14.67 -0.94 2.24
C PHE A 102 -14.45 0.09 3.34
N ALA A 103 -15.52 0.46 4.04
CA ALA A 103 -15.48 1.42 5.13
C ALA A 103 -15.79 0.76 6.47
N PHE A 104 -15.17 1.28 7.52
CA PHE A 104 -15.57 1.00 8.89
C PHE A 104 -16.55 2.06 9.38
N SER A 105 -17.38 1.70 10.36
CA SER A 105 -18.20 2.69 11.06
C SER A 105 -17.32 3.73 11.76
N ASP A 106 -17.88 4.92 11.96
CA ASP A 106 -17.23 6.08 12.60
C ASP A 106 -17.05 5.92 14.13
N ASN A 107 -17.03 4.69 14.64
CA ASN A 107 -16.88 4.36 16.06
C ASN A 107 -15.41 4.46 16.52
N ASP A 108 -15.18 4.49 17.84
CA ASP A 108 -13.84 4.68 18.42
C ASP A 108 -12.88 3.51 18.09
N GLY A 109 -11.83 3.81 17.31
CA GLY A 109 -10.67 2.94 17.07
C GLY A 109 -10.36 2.67 15.59
N LEU A 110 -9.14 2.18 15.31
CA LEU A 110 -8.69 1.86 13.94
C LEU A 110 -9.39 0.64 13.32
N PHE A 111 -9.97 -0.22 14.16
CA PHE A 111 -10.65 -1.46 13.77
C PHE A 111 -11.89 -1.63 14.66
N PRO A 112 -12.95 -0.82 14.44
CA PRO A 112 -14.14 -0.87 15.27
C PRO A 112 -14.82 -2.22 15.12
N THR A 113 -15.41 -2.70 16.22
CA THR A 113 -16.13 -3.98 16.24
C THR A 113 -17.53 -3.84 16.79
N LYS A 114 -18.47 -4.56 16.18
CA LYS A 114 -19.85 -4.72 16.61
C LYS A 114 -20.16 -6.21 16.72
N ASP A 115 -20.68 -6.64 17.86
CA ASP A 115 -21.01 -8.05 18.16
C ASP A 115 -19.83 -9.02 17.91
N GLY A 116 -18.62 -8.60 18.28
CA GLY A 116 -17.40 -9.39 18.12
C GLY A 116 -16.87 -9.52 16.68
N LYS A 117 -17.53 -8.87 15.71
CA LYS A 117 -17.13 -8.77 14.30
C LYS A 117 -16.71 -7.34 13.98
N ALA A 118 -15.97 -7.10 12.91
CA ALA A 118 -15.66 -5.75 12.49
C ALA A 118 -16.92 -5.05 12.01
N ASP A 119 -17.04 -3.79 12.41
CA ASP A 119 -18.19 -2.96 12.09
C ASP A 119 -17.98 -2.30 10.73
N VAL A 120 -18.15 -3.09 9.68
CA VAL A 120 -18.05 -2.63 8.29
C VAL A 120 -19.37 -2.01 7.87
N ILE A 121 -19.30 -0.83 7.27
CA ILE A 121 -20.45 -0.14 6.69
C ILE A 121 -20.33 -0.10 5.17
N ASP A 122 -21.49 -0.10 4.51
CA ASP A 122 -21.55 0.05 3.06
C ASP A 122 -21.45 1.54 2.69
N VAL A 123 -20.35 1.91 2.07
CA VAL A 123 -20.09 3.25 1.54
C VAL A 123 -19.64 3.07 0.10
N ASP A 124 -20.29 3.78 -0.82
CA ASP A 124 -19.89 3.73 -2.22
C ASP A 124 -18.49 4.35 -2.37
N VAL A 125 -17.53 3.52 -2.77
CA VAL A 125 -16.14 3.94 -2.98
C VAL A 125 -15.98 5.11 -3.96
N THR A 126 -16.94 5.33 -4.85
CA THR A 126 -16.94 6.47 -5.78
C THR A 126 -17.21 7.80 -5.06
N GLU A 127 -17.93 7.79 -3.95
CA GLU A 127 -18.08 8.98 -3.09
C GLU A 127 -16.77 9.30 -2.37
N THR A 128 -16.11 8.28 -1.83
CA THR A 128 -14.76 8.42 -1.26
C THR A 128 -13.78 8.94 -2.30
N TRP A 129 -13.84 8.42 -3.54
CA TRP A 129 -12.98 8.86 -4.63
C TRP A 129 -13.15 10.35 -4.96
N LYS A 130 -14.38 10.88 -4.97
CA LYS A 130 -14.61 12.33 -5.15
C LYS A 130 -13.93 13.17 -4.06
N GLY A 131 -13.90 12.67 -2.81
CA GLY A 131 -13.14 13.27 -1.73
C GLY A 131 -11.63 13.27 -2.00
N MET A 132 -11.09 12.15 -2.52
CA MET A 132 -9.68 12.06 -2.94
C MET A 132 -9.34 13.08 -4.02
N GLU A 133 -10.22 13.27 -5.01
CA GLU A 133 -10.03 14.27 -6.07
C GLU A 133 -10.00 15.71 -5.52
N GLU A 134 -10.82 15.99 -4.51
CA GLU A 134 -10.82 17.29 -3.84
C GLU A 134 -9.51 17.53 -3.08
N CYS A 135 -8.93 16.51 -2.45
CA CYS A 135 -7.60 16.60 -1.83
C CYS A 135 -6.51 17.01 -2.84
N VAL A 136 -6.63 16.57 -4.10
CA VAL A 136 -5.70 17.00 -5.17
C VAL A 136 -5.91 18.47 -5.52
N LYS A 137 -7.17 18.90 -5.69
CA LYS A 137 -7.48 20.31 -6.01
C LYS A 137 -7.02 21.27 -4.90
N LEU A 138 -7.13 20.85 -3.64
CA LEU A 138 -6.67 21.61 -2.48
C LEU A 138 -5.14 21.56 -2.30
N GLY A 139 -4.41 20.76 -3.09
CA GLY A 139 -2.96 20.62 -3.03
C GLY A 139 -2.44 19.78 -1.86
N LEU A 140 -3.33 19.10 -1.13
CA LEU A 140 -2.99 18.22 0.00
C LEU A 140 -2.32 16.92 -0.47
N ALA A 141 -2.65 16.47 -1.67
CA ALA A 141 -2.00 15.35 -2.34
C ALA A 141 -1.63 15.72 -3.78
N LYS A 142 -0.43 15.35 -4.24
CA LYS A 142 -0.03 15.55 -5.65
C LYS A 142 -0.65 14.50 -6.57
N SER A 143 -0.81 13.28 -6.07
CA SER A 143 -1.41 12.15 -6.77
C SER A 143 -2.32 11.36 -5.83
N ILE A 144 -3.28 10.63 -6.41
CA ILE A 144 -4.21 9.77 -5.66
C ILE A 144 -4.29 8.37 -6.28
N GLY A 145 -4.48 7.36 -5.44
CA GLY A 145 -4.54 5.97 -5.85
C GLY A 145 -5.38 5.12 -4.91
N ILE A 146 -5.36 3.81 -5.18
CA ILE A 146 -6.14 2.81 -4.46
C ILE A 146 -5.21 1.71 -3.93
N SER A 147 -5.69 0.93 -2.95
CA SER A 147 -4.96 -0.19 -2.37
C SER A 147 -5.93 -1.31 -2.04
N ASN A 148 -5.55 -2.55 -2.36
CA ASN A 148 -6.38 -3.75 -2.17
C ASN A 148 -7.65 -3.80 -3.03
N PHE A 149 -7.67 -3.10 -4.18
CA PHE A 149 -8.84 -3.10 -5.06
C PHE A 149 -8.75 -4.24 -6.08
N ASN A 150 -9.87 -4.92 -6.29
CA ASN A 150 -10.03 -5.93 -7.32
C ASN A 150 -10.45 -5.28 -8.68
N SER A 151 -10.44 -6.03 -9.77
CA SER A 151 -10.89 -5.58 -11.12
C SER A 151 -12.25 -4.90 -11.17
N GLU A 152 -13.27 -5.38 -10.44
CA GLU A 152 -14.60 -4.77 -10.47
C GLU A 152 -14.58 -3.39 -9.81
N GLN A 153 -13.93 -3.29 -8.65
CA GLN A 153 -13.76 -2.04 -7.93
C GLN A 153 -12.89 -1.04 -8.69
N ILE A 154 -11.81 -1.53 -9.35
CA ILE A 154 -10.98 -0.70 -10.24
C ILE A 154 -11.83 -0.13 -11.37
N LYS A 155 -12.59 -0.97 -12.09
CA LYS A 155 -13.47 -0.53 -13.18
C LYS A 155 -14.49 0.50 -12.69
N LYS A 156 -15.09 0.28 -11.51
CA LYS A 156 -16.04 1.22 -10.90
C LYS A 156 -15.41 2.60 -10.63
N VAL A 157 -14.23 2.63 -10.01
CA VAL A 157 -13.51 3.90 -9.76
C VAL A 157 -13.09 4.56 -11.06
N VAL A 158 -12.43 3.84 -11.97
CA VAL A 158 -11.92 4.40 -13.23
C VAL A 158 -13.02 4.98 -14.10
N THR A 159 -14.22 4.37 -14.11
CA THR A 159 -15.36 4.85 -14.91
C THR A 159 -15.96 6.15 -14.36
N SER A 160 -15.88 6.36 -13.05
CA SER A 160 -16.46 7.54 -12.38
C SER A 160 -15.45 8.67 -12.13
N ALA A 161 -14.15 8.38 -12.23
CA ALA A 161 -13.07 9.29 -11.90
C ALA A 161 -12.87 10.39 -12.95
N THR A 162 -12.74 11.63 -12.48
CA THR A 162 -12.16 12.75 -13.23
C THR A 162 -10.63 12.66 -13.22
N ILE A 163 -10.04 12.38 -12.04
CA ILE A 163 -8.61 12.11 -11.84
C ILE A 163 -8.47 10.61 -11.60
N LYS A 164 -7.90 9.88 -12.57
CA LYS A 164 -7.76 8.43 -12.47
C LYS A 164 -6.75 8.02 -11.38
N PRO A 165 -6.97 6.86 -10.71
CA PRO A 165 -5.99 6.33 -9.77
C PRO A 165 -4.66 6.06 -10.49
N VAL A 166 -3.55 6.43 -9.86
CA VAL A 166 -2.21 6.27 -10.46
C VAL A 166 -1.58 4.92 -10.13
N THR A 167 -2.01 4.32 -9.02
CA THR A 167 -1.53 3.03 -8.55
C THR A 167 -2.67 2.24 -7.92
N ASN A 168 -2.54 0.91 -7.98
CA ASN A 168 -3.20 -0.01 -7.08
C ASN A 168 -2.13 -0.72 -6.25
N GLN A 169 -2.06 -0.40 -4.96
CA GLN A 169 -1.12 -1.03 -4.04
C GLN A 169 -1.70 -2.36 -3.54
N VAL A 170 -1.07 -3.49 -3.88
CA VAL A 170 -1.58 -4.84 -3.58
C VAL A 170 -0.47 -5.80 -3.16
N GLU A 171 -0.84 -6.89 -2.50
CA GLU A 171 0.08 -7.99 -2.22
C GLU A 171 0.57 -8.55 -3.55
N CYS A 172 1.87 -8.50 -3.78
CA CYS A 172 2.46 -9.00 -5.01
C CYS A 172 3.88 -9.48 -4.75
N HIS A 173 4.11 -10.76 -5.00
CA HIS A 173 5.38 -11.47 -4.85
C HIS A 173 5.35 -12.72 -5.74
N PRO A 174 6.45 -13.45 -5.98
CA PRO A 174 6.42 -14.55 -6.93
C PRO A 174 5.39 -15.66 -6.65
N TYR A 175 5.03 -15.93 -5.39
CA TYR A 175 3.93 -16.87 -5.07
C TYR A 175 2.51 -16.31 -5.25
N LEU A 176 2.37 -15.01 -5.54
CA LEU A 176 1.14 -14.27 -5.86
C LEU A 176 1.49 -13.13 -6.82
N ASN A 177 1.79 -13.45 -8.08
CA ASN A 177 2.40 -12.51 -9.04
C ASN A 177 1.45 -11.45 -9.61
N GLN A 178 0.16 -11.56 -9.28
CA GLN A 178 -0.92 -10.66 -9.71
C GLN A 178 -1.03 -10.49 -11.24
N LYS A 179 -0.66 -11.48 -12.06
CA LYS A 179 -0.55 -11.32 -13.53
C LYS A 179 -1.79 -10.71 -14.17
N GLN A 180 -2.98 -11.26 -13.91
CA GLN A 180 -4.24 -10.75 -14.47
C GLN A 180 -4.55 -9.32 -14.00
N LEU A 181 -4.32 -9.03 -12.72
CA LEU A 181 -4.55 -7.70 -12.15
C LEU A 181 -3.55 -6.68 -12.69
N ARG A 182 -2.28 -7.06 -12.90
CA ARG A 182 -1.24 -6.24 -13.53
C ARG A 182 -1.63 -5.90 -14.98
N GLU A 183 -2.12 -6.86 -15.74
CA GLU A 183 -2.57 -6.65 -17.12
C GLU A 183 -3.76 -5.68 -17.18
N LEU A 184 -4.76 -5.84 -16.31
CA LEU A 184 -5.87 -4.90 -16.20
C LEU A 184 -5.41 -3.49 -15.80
N CYS A 185 -4.57 -3.38 -14.76
CA CYS A 185 -4.07 -2.08 -14.30
C CYS A 185 -3.31 -1.38 -15.42
N LYS A 186 -2.49 -2.13 -16.19
CA LYS A 186 -1.79 -1.61 -17.36
C LYS A 186 -2.74 -1.05 -18.42
N GLN A 187 -3.88 -1.69 -18.70
CA GLN A 187 -4.89 -1.18 -19.64
C GLN A 187 -5.47 0.18 -19.23
N HIS A 188 -5.44 0.49 -17.93
CA HIS A 188 -5.95 1.74 -17.38
C HIS A 188 -4.86 2.76 -16.99
N ASN A 189 -3.59 2.50 -17.35
CA ASN A 189 -2.43 3.28 -16.91
C ASN A 189 -2.32 3.37 -15.37
N ILE A 190 -2.61 2.27 -14.69
CA ILE A 190 -2.45 2.10 -13.25
C ILE A 190 -1.22 1.23 -13.01
N ILE A 191 -0.30 1.69 -12.17
CA ILE A 191 0.88 0.90 -11.77
C ILE A 191 0.51 0.00 -10.59
N ILE A 192 1.13 -1.18 -10.50
CA ILE A 192 1.05 -1.97 -9.26
C ILE A 192 2.19 -1.56 -8.32
N THR A 193 1.84 -1.12 -7.12
CA THR A 193 2.78 -1.02 -6.00
C THR A 193 2.70 -2.33 -5.19
N ALA A 194 3.78 -3.09 -5.16
CA ALA A 194 3.82 -4.45 -4.61
C ALA A 194 4.19 -4.44 -3.12
N TYR A 195 3.18 -4.55 -2.25
CA TYR A 195 3.42 -4.75 -0.81
C TYR A 195 3.65 -6.23 -0.48
N SER A 196 4.26 -6.47 0.69
CA SER A 196 4.76 -7.79 1.10
C SER A 196 5.59 -8.48 0.02
N PRO A 197 6.53 -7.78 -0.65
CA PRO A 197 7.23 -8.32 -1.82
C PRO A 197 8.03 -9.59 -1.53
N LEU A 198 8.37 -9.84 -0.26
CA LEU A 198 9.12 -11.01 0.20
C LEU A 198 8.23 -12.11 0.80
N GLY A 199 6.90 -12.05 0.62
CA GLY A 199 5.95 -13.08 1.09
C GLY A 199 5.72 -13.12 2.60
N ASN A 200 5.94 -12.00 3.29
CA ASN A 200 5.69 -11.81 4.73
C ASN A 200 6.19 -12.99 5.62
N PRO A 201 7.46 -13.39 5.52
CA PRO A 201 7.96 -14.60 6.16
C PRO A 201 7.95 -14.47 7.68
N GLY A 202 7.46 -15.50 8.38
CA GLY A 202 7.40 -15.51 9.84
C GLY A 202 6.28 -14.65 10.45
N SER A 203 5.34 -14.17 9.63
CA SER A 203 4.14 -13.51 10.14
C SER A 203 3.33 -14.44 11.03
N LYS A 204 2.86 -13.93 12.18
CA LYS A 204 1.99 -14.65 13.12
C LYS A 204 0.60 -14.95 12.52
N PHE A 205 0.26 -14.32 11.40
CA PHE A 205 -0.99 -14.54 10.68
C PHE A 205 -0.87 -15.65 9.62
N ASN A 206 0.35 -16.12 9.33
CA ASN A 206 0.53 -17.23 8.40
C ASN A 206 0.10 -18.54 9.06
N ALA A 207 -0.62 -19.38 8.32
CA ALA A 207 -0.94 -20.73 8.77
C ALA A 207 0.34 -21.56 8.97
N PRO A 208 0.35 -22.51 9.92
CA PRO A 208 1.45 -23.47 10.04
C PRO A 208 1.75 -24.15 8.70
N GLY A 209 3.02 -24.25 8.34
CA GLY A 209 3.43 -24.83 7.06
C GLY A 209 3.35 -23.89 5.85
N THR A 210 2.97 -22.62 6.02
CA THR A 210 3.00 -21.63 4.93
C THR A 210 4.41 -21.58 4.31
N PRO A 211 4.56 -21.84 2.99
CA PRO A 211 5.86 -21.83 2.35
C PRO A 211 6.58 -20.49 2.47
N ASN A 212 7.87 -20.52 2.80
CA ASN A 212 8.70 -19.32 2.80
C ASN A 212 9.39 -19.19 1.44
N ILE A 213 8.99 -18.18 0.66
CA ILE A 213 9.57 -17.92 -0.66
C ILE A 213 11.09 -17.68 -0.63
N LEU A 214 11.64 -17.16 0.47
CA LEU A 214 13.08 -16.98 0.64
C LEU A 214 13.84 -18.32 0.73
N GLN A 215 13.12 -19.44 0.88
CA GLN A 215 13.69 -20.78 0.98
C GLN A 215 13.66 -21.57 -0.32
N ASP A 216 13.05 -21.04 -1.38
CA ASP A 216 12.98 -21.68 -2.70
C ASP A 216 14.40 -22.01 -3.23
N SER A 217 14.61 -23.26 -3.65
CA SER A 217 15.94 -23.76 -4.01
C SER A 217 16.49 -23.11 -5.27
N LYS A 218 15.67 -22.93 -6.30
CA LYS A 218 16.11 -22.29 -7.54
C LYS A 218 16.30 -20.79 -7.34
N LEU A 219 15.51 -20.11 -6.51
CA LEU A 219 15.81 -18.72 -6.15
C LEU A 219 17.16 -18.58 -5.44
N LYS A 220 17.55 -19.55 -4.60
CA LYS A 220 18.90 -19.60 -4.00
C LYS A 220 19.99 -19.84 -5.03
N GLU A 221 19.76 -20.69 -6.03
CA GLU A 221 20.68 -20.88 -7.15
C GLU A 221 20.86 -19.60 -7.96
N LEU A 222 19.77 -18.88 -8.27
CA LEU A 222 19.82 -17.58 -8.94
C LEU A 222 20.56 -16.54 -8.10
N ALA A 223 20.28 -16.48 -6.79
CA ALA A 223 20.99 -15.62 -5.86
C ALA A 223 22.51 -15.85 -5.91
N LYS A 224 22.94 -17.13 -5.85
CA LYS A 224 24.35 -17.50 -6.00
C LYS A 224 24.92 -17.10 -7.37
N LYS A 225 24.19 -17.36 -8.46
CA LYS A 225 24.61 -17.03 -9.84
C LYS A 225 24.87 -15.54 -10.02
N HIS A 226 24.02 -14.69 -9.44
CA HIS A 226 24.11 -13.22 -9.57
C HIS A 226 24.98 -12.57 -8.50
N GLY A 227 25.48 -13.31 -7.51
CA GLY A 227 26.19 -12.74 -6.36
C GLY A 227 25.30 -11.83 -5.51
N LYS A 228 24.01 -12.18 -5.40
CA LYS A 228 22.96 -11.42 -4.73
C LYS A 228 22.27 -12.28 -3.68
N SER A 229 21.41 -11.69 -2.85
CA SER A 229 20.52 -12.46 -1.97
C SER A 229 19.20 -12.82 -2.66
N VAL A 230 18.50 -13.83 -2.11
CA VAL A 230 17.17 -14.22 -2.60
C VAL A 230 16.18 -13.05 -2.56
N ALA A 231 16.27 -12.19 -1.54
CA ALA A 231 15.44 -10.98 -1.45
C ALA A 231 15.70 -10.04 -2.64
N GLN A 232 16.96 -9.81 -3.00
CA GLN A 232 17.32 -8.99 -4.16
C GLN A 232 16.83 -9.60 -5.48
N ILE A 233 16.90 -10.92 -5.66
CA ILE A 233 16.34 -11.61 -6.84
C ILE A 233 14.84 -11.34 -6.96
N ILE A 234 14.09 -11.52 -5.86
CA ILE A 234 12.64 -11.29 -5.83
C ILE A 234 12.30 -9.83 -6.12
N LEU A 235 13.02 -8.90 -5.50
CA LEU A 235 12.81 -7.46 -5.68
C LEU A 235 13.12 -7.01 -7.11
N ARG A 236 14.20 -7.54 -7.71
CA ARG A 236 14.54 -7.30 -9.12
C ARG A 236 13.46 -7.83 -10.05
N TYR A 237 12.99 -9.06 -9.83
CA TYR A 237 11.88 -9.64 -10.57
C TYR A 237 10.63 -8.75 -10.55
N LEU A 238 10.23 -8.26 -9.37
CA LEU A 238 9.07 -7.37 -9.22
C LEU A 238 9.21 -6.09 -10.04
N ILE A 239 10.41 -5.51 -10.11
CA ILE A 239 10.68 -4.35 -10.97
C ILE A 239 10.61 -4.74 -12.46
N ASP A 240 11.21 -5.88 -12.84
CA ASP A 240 11.27 -6.33 -14.24
C ASP A 240 9.88 -6.66 -14.82
N ILE A 241 8.94 -7.09 -13.98
CA ILE A 241 7.55 -7.30 -14.38
C ILE A 241 6.69 -6.01 -14.31
N GLY A 242 7.32 -4.85 -14.07
CA GLY A 242 6.69 -3.53 -14.14
C GLY A 242 5.94 -3.09 -12.87
N THR A 243 6.30 -3.62 -11.70
CA THR A 243 5.76 -3.16 -10.41
C THR A 243 6.74 -2.27 -9.66
N VAL A 244 6.25 -1.59 -8.61
CA VAL A 244 7.06 -0.84 -7.64
C VAL A 244 7.05 -1.61 -6.32
N PRO A 245 8.08 -2.42 -6.00
CA PRO A 245 8.11 -3.16 -4.74
C PRO A 245 8.41 -2.25 -3.54
N ILE A 246 7.76 -2.55 -2.42
CA ILE A 246 7.90 -1.80 -1.17
C ILE A 246 8.36 -2.69 0.00
N PRO A 247 9.62 -3.15 0.02
CA PRO A 247 10.10 -3.99 1.11
C PRO A 247 10.14 -3.21 2.43
N LYS A 248 9.76 -3.92 3.50
CA LYS A 248 9.84 -3.44 4.88
C LYS A 248 11.07 -4.04 5.57
N SER A 249 11.83 -3.23 6.29
CA SER A 249 12.86 -3.68 7.22
C SER A 249 13.13 -2.60 8.26
N VAL A 250 13.48 -2.98 9.49
CA VAL A 250 14.04 -2.06 10.50
C VAL A 250 15.52 -2.35 10.78
N THR A 251 16.08 -3.33 10.05
CA THR A 251 17.49 -3.71 10.15
C THR A 251 18.26 -2.96 9.07
N LYS A 252 19.18 -2.08 9.47
CA LYS A 252 19.98 -1.23 8.57
C LYS A 252 20.62 -1.97 7.41
N THR A 253 21.33 -3.06 7.67
CA THR A 253 22.01 -3.85 6.63
C THR A 253 21.04 -4.40 5.58
N ARG A 254 19.82 -4.80 5.97
CA ARG A 254 18.79 -5.25 5.03
C ARG A 254 18.19 -4.08 4.24
N ILE A 255 18.07 -2.90 4.85
CA ILE A 255 17.60 -1.68 4.15
C ILE A 255 18.59 -1.34 3.04
N GLU A 256 19.88 -1.31 3.36
CA GLU A 256 20.98 -1.07 2.41
C GLU A 256 21.05 -2.17 1.34
N GLU A 257 20.90 -3.44 1.71
CA GLU A 257 20.90 -4.56 0.77
C GLU A 257 19.74 -4.48 -0.23
N ASN A 258 18.52 -4.18 0.24
CA ASN A 258 17.31 -4.22 -0.56
C ASN A 258 17.31 -3.23 -1.74
N ILE A 259 17.94 -2.06 -1.60
CA ILE A 259 17.99 -1.05 -2.69
C ILE A 259 19.03 -1.38 -3.78
N ASN A 260 19.96 -2.30 -3.50
CA ASN A 260 21.02 -2.71 -4.43
C ASN A 260 20.54 -3.74 -5.47
N VAL A 261 19.49 -3.36 -6.21
CA VAL A 261 18.79 -4.18 -7.21
C VAL A 261 18.80 -3.58 -8.62
N PHE A 262 19.61 -2.55 -8.84
CA PHE A 262 19.68 -1.83 -10.13
C PHE A 262 20.99 -2.07 -10.91
N ASP A 263 21.91 -2.82 -10.33
CA ASP A 263 23.23 -3.16 -10.87
C ASP A 263 23.29 -4.56 -11.51
N PHE A 264 22.16 -5.27 -11.58
CA PHE A 264 22.03 -6.56 -12.25
C PHE A 264 20.66 -6.68 -12.94
N LYS A 265 20.50 -7.71 -13.79
CA LYS A 265 19.24 -8.04 -14.46
C LYS A 265 19.05 -9.55 -14.50
N LEU A 266 17.80 -9.98 -14.43
CA LEU A 266 17.44 -11.37 -14.67
C LEU A 266 17.31 -11.65 -16.17
N SER A 267 17.73 -12.82 -16.62
CA SER A 267 17.51 -13.25 -18.01
C SER A 267 16.03 -13.54 -18.28
N PRO A 268 15.56 -13.58 -19.55
CA PRO A 268 14.19 -13.96 -19.87
C PRO A 268 13.78 -15.31 -19.28
N GLU A 269 14.68 -16.29 -19.26
CA GLU A 269 14.45 -17.63 -18.71
C GLU A 269 14.34 -17.60 -17.18
N GLU A 270 15.16 -16.79 -16.52
CA GLU A 270 15.10 -16.58 -15.07
C GLU A 270 13.81 -15.89 -14.67
N LEU A 271 13.42 -14.83 -15.39
CA LEU A 271 12.14 -14.15 -15.20
C LEU A 271 10.96 -15.11 -15.39
N ALA A 272 10.99 -15.93 -16.45
CA ALA A 272 9.95 -16.93 -16.71
C ALA A 272 9.86 -17.96 -15.58
N TYR A 273 11.01 -18.37 -15.01
CA TYR A 273 11.01 -19.25 -13.86
C TYR A 273 10.36 -18.58 -12.63
N VAL A 274 10.78 -17.36 -12.27
CA VAL A 274 10.22 -16.65 -11.11
C VAL A 274 8.72 -16.33 -11.30
N ASP A 275 8.26 -16.09 -12.54
CA ASP A 275 6.82 -15.94 -12.83
C ASP A 275 6.06 -17.27 -12.67
N SER A 276 6.69 -18.40 -13.01
CA SER A 276 6.07 -19.74 -13.01
C SER A 276 5.81 -20.32 -11.62
N ILE A 277 6.45 -19.80 -10.56
CA ILE A 277 6.26 -20.30 -9.19
C ILE A 277 5.03 -19.72 -8.49
N ASP A 278 4.26 -18.89 -9.20
CA ASP A 278 2.95 -18.42 -8.76
C ASP A 278 2.06 -19.59 -8.34
N ARG A 279 1.51 -19.47 -7.14
CA ARG A 279 0.71 -20.52 -6.50
C ARG A 279 -0.50 -19.94 -5.76
N LYS A 280 -0.87 -18.71 -6.14
CA LYS A 280 -1.99 -17.96 -5.55
C LYS A 280 -1.91 -17.84 -4.02
N LEU A 281 -0.71 -17.88 -3.45
CA LEU A 281 -0.54 -17.87 -1.99
C LEU A 281 -0.65 -16.43 -1.48
N ARG A 282 -1.76 -16.13 -0.82
CA ARG A 282 -1.96 -14.87 -0.11
C ARG A 282 -1.51 -14.99 1.35
N THR A 283 -0.65 -14.09 1.79
CA THR A 283 -0.08 -14.02 3.16
C THR A 283 -0.59 -12.83 3.96
N CYS A 284 -1.27 -11.89 3.30
CA CYS A 284 -1.87 -10.70 3.91
C CYS A 284 -3.39 -10.66 3.63
N ALA A 285 -4.06 -11.79 3.86
CA ALA A 285 -5.50 -11.85 3.72
C ALA A 285 -6.20 -11.11 4.90
N PHE A 286 -7.34 -10.48 4.64
CA PHE A 286 -8.02 -9.63 5.63
C PHE A 286 -9.01 -10.42 6.49
N ASP A 287 -9.50 -11.54 5.96
CA ASP A 287 -10.27 -12.56 6.67
C ASP A 287 -9.47 -13.16 7.86
N THR A 288 -8.14 -13.20 7.76
CA THR A 288 -7.24 -13.63 8.83
C THR A 288 -7.18 -12.63 9.99
N ILE A 289 -7.70 -11.41 9.81
CA ILE A 289 -8.05 -10.48 10.89
C ILE A 289 -9.42 -10.90 11.47
N LYS A 290 -9.55 -12.18 11.87
CA LYS A 290 -10.58 -12.93 12.64
C LYS A 290 -12.04 -12.42 12.79
N ARG A 291 -12.50 -11.40 12.07
CA ARG A 291 -13.70 -10.63 12.41
C ARG A 291 -14.38 -9.99 11.20
N ILE A 292 -13.89 -10.16 9.98
CA ILE A 292 -14.33 -9.37 8.81
C ILE A 292 -14.82 -10.31 7.71
N ASN A 293 -16.11 -10.22 7.35
CA ASN A 293 -16.74 -11.06 6.31
C ASN A 293 -16.89 -10.28 4.99
N VAL A 294 -15.87 -9.53 4.60
CA VAL A 294 -15.85 -8.75 3.35
C VAL A 294 -14.86 -9.40 2.42
N ASN A 295 -15.35 -9.99 1.33
CA ASN A 295 -14.47 -10.51 0.31
C ASN A 295 -13.95 -9.35 -0.55
N THR A 296 -12.69 -8.96 -0.33
CA THR A 296 -12.01 -7.94 -1.14
C THR A 296 -11.30 -8.52 -2.35
N TYR A 297 -11.29 -9.85 -2.49
CA TYR A 297 -10.43 -10.56 -3.42
C TYR A 297 -11.20 -11.41 -4.44
N GLU A 298 -12.52 -11.47 -4.35
CA GLU A 298 -13.37 -12.24 -5.26
C GLU A 298 -13.41 -11.62 -6.65
N LEU A 299 -12.45 -12.03 -7.47
CA LEU A 299 -12.59 -12.15 -8.90
C LEU A 299 -12.06 -13.52 -9.30
N GLY A 300 -13.00 -14.44 -9.53
CA GLY A 300 -12.79 -15.62 -10.38
C GLY A 300 -11.54 -16.46 -10.10
N ASP A 301 -11.26 -16.80 -8.84
CA ASP A 301 -10.33 -17.88 -8.52
C ASP A 301 -10.92 -18.69 -7.36
N ASP A 302 -11.27 -19.94 -7.64
CA ASP A 302 -11.73 -20.93 -6.66
C ASP A 302 -10.59 -21.25 -5.69
N THR A 303 -10.35 -20.36 -4.72
CA THR A 303 -9.44 -20.67 -3.62
C THR A 303 -10.13 -21.68 -2.72
N VAL A 304 -9.58 -22.89 -2.69
CA VAL A 304 -9.90 -23.94 -1.73
C VAL A 304 -10.00 -23.33 -0.34
N ARG A 305 -11.23 -23.29 0.18
CA ARG A 305 -11.52 -23.03 1.59
C ARG A 305 -10.94 -24.20 2.37
N ASN A 306 -10.00 -23.94 3.28
CA ASN A 306 -9.87 -24.83 4.43
C ASN A 306 -11.04 -24.48 5.35
N GLU A 307 -12.17 -25.17 5.15
CA GLU A 307 -13.36 -25.06 5.98
C GLU A 307 -12.99 -25.30 7.45
N VAL A 308 -13.30 -24.32 8.30
CA VAL A 308 -13.59 -24.59 9.70
C VAL A 308 -15.05 -24.25 9.88
N ASP A 309 -15.83 -25.31 9.97
CA ASP A 309 -17.29 -25.33 10.12
C ASP A 309 -17.74 -24.46 11.32
N SER A 310 -18.75 -23.63 11.10
CA SER A 310 -19.68 -23.24 12.16
C SER A 310 -20.98 -22.78 11.52
N GLY A 311 -21.88 -23.74 11.36
CA GLY A 311 -23.26 -23.50 10.94
C GLY A 311 -23.98 -22.47 11.81
N ALA A 312 -24.66 -21.55 11.14
CA ALA A 312 -25.89 -20.93 11.61
C ALA A 312 -26.59 -20.24 10.42
N GLN A 313 -27.68 -20.83 9.95
CA GLN A 313 -28.75 -20.09 9.26
C GLN A 313 -29.40 -19.11 10.26
N ILE A 314 -29.88 -17.95 9.81
CA ILE A 314 -31.19 -17.38 10.20
C ILE A 314 -31.50 -16.08 9.40
N SER A 315 -32.81 -15.95 9.16
CA SER A 315 -33.60 -15.08 8.30
C SER A 315 -33.52 -13.56 8.50
N ILE A 316 -33.89 -12.89 7.40
CA ILE A 316 -34.13 -11.47 7.11
C ILE A 316 -35.10 -10.79 8.11
N MET A 317 -34.79 -9.53 8.49
CA MET A 317 -35.78 -8.47 8.75
C MET A 317 -35.13 -7.06 8.66
N TRP A 318 -35.73 -6.18 7.84
CA TRP A 318 -35.48 -4.73 7.78
C TRP A 318 -36.59 -4.02 8.60
N PRO A 319 -36.38 -2.81 9.20
CA PRO A 319 -36.44 -1.58 8.39
C PRO A 319 -35.66 -0.32 8.89
N LYS A 320 -35.34 0.54 7.90
CA LYS A 320 -35.32 2.02 7.85
C LYS A 320 -34.72 2.85 9.02
N ARG A 321 -33.68 3.64 8.68
CA ARG A 321 -33.73 5.12 8.72
C ARG A 321 -32.50 5.72 8.03
N VAL A 322 -32.76 6.42 6.92
CA VAL A 322 -31.84 7.33 6.22
C VAL A 322 -32.32 8.73 6.55
N GLU A 323 -31.44 9.58 7.08
CA GLU A 323 -31.42 11.05 6.99
C GLU A 323 -30.71 11.62 8.24
N SER A 324 -29.41 11.90 8.13
CA SER A 324 -28.70 13.04 8.76
C SER A 324 -27.21 12.76 8.92
N MET A 325 -26.41 12.91 7.85
CA MET A 325 -24.99 13.24 8.02
C MET A 325 -24.48 13.93 6.74
N LYS A 326 -24.94 15.18 6.57
CA LYS A 326 -24.42 16.12 5.57
C LYS A 326 -23.12 16.75 6.10
N MET A 327 -22.03 16.62 5.36
CA MET A 327 -21.04 17.67 5.02
C MET A 327 -20.33 18.47 6.15
N SER A 328 -20.58 18.23 7.44
CA SER A 328 -20.07 19.08 8.52
C SER A 328 -18.66 18.69 9.00
N LYS A 329 -18.27 17.41 8.94
CA LYS A 329 -16.94 16.95 9.41
C LYS A 329 -15.78 17.39 8.51
N LEU A 330 -15.98 17.49 7.19
CA LEU A 330 -14.93 17.95 6.27
C LEU A 330 -14.59 19.44 6.46
N ARG A 331 -15.53 20.26 6.96
CA ARG A 331 -15.27 21.69 7.23
C ARG A 331 -14.47 21.94 8.52
N PHE A 332 -14.49 21.01 9.47
CA PHE A 332 -13.81 21.22 10.75
C PHE A 332 -12.28 21.07 10.62
N GLU A 333 -11.81 20.17 9.75
CA GLU A 333 -10.37 20.01 9.48
C GLU A 333 -9.78 21.11 8.59
N ILE A 334 -10.58 21.72 7.70
CA ILE A 334 -10.12 22.86 6.88
C ILE A 334 -10.04 24.16 7.71
N SER A 335 -10.86 24.29 8.75
CA SER A 335 -10.83 25.43 9.68
C SER A 335 -9.57 25.47 10.55
N SER A 336 -9.00 24.32 10.93
CA SER A 336 -7.80 24.28 11.78
C SER A 336 -6.51 24.62 11.02
N LEU A 337 -6.52 24.49 9.69
CA LEU A 337 -5.38 24.82 8.81
C LEU A 337 -5.35 26.29 8.37
N SER A 338 -6.47 27.01 8.39
CA SER A 338 -6.55 28.43 7.96
C SER A 338 -6.35 29.45 9.11
N GLY A 339 -6.24 29.00 10.36
CA GLY A 339 -6.17 29.86 11.55
C GLY A 339 -4.80 30.45 11.92
N ARG A 340 -3.74 30.25 11.14
CA ARG A 340 -2.40 30.82 11.42
C ARG A 340 -1.93 31.82 10.36
N LYS A 341 -2.71 32.87 10.11
CA LYS A 341 -2.20 34.17 9.64
C LYS A 341 -3.14 35.29 10.10
N ALA A 342 -2.84 35.88 11.25
CA ALA A 342 -3.02 37.31 11.57
C ALA A 342 -2.78 37.54 13.07
N ARG A 343 -1.52 37.82 13.44
CA ARG A 343 -1.09 38.90 14.32
C ARG A 343 0.43 38.93 14.37
#